data_AF-A0A2C9K6S9-F1
#
_entry.id   AF-A0A2C9K6S9-F1
#
_cell.length_a   1.000
_cell.length_b   1.000
_cell.length_c   1.000
_cell.angle_alpha   90.00
_cell.angle_beta   90.00
_cell.angle_gamma   90.00
#
_symmetry.space_group_name_H-M   'P 1'
#
loop_
_entity.id
_entity.type
_entity.pdbx_description
1 polymer ?
#
loop_
_entity_poly.entity_id
_entity_poly.type
_entity_poly.pdbx_seq_one_letter_code
_entity_poly.pdbx_strand_id
1 'polypeptide(L)'
;KEQSLCHKYKVSIEEHSVRSKSLEEELRREKEEQKKQLDLIDQEGRITTELTSLGAQCRGERHEQIINRQRDALAELRSKVKLLEQSKPTLPTQDQALHQVLMLKKELAEMRVNQAYAEDKIIQSSTSLDREIGKARGMIGPGNFEAEMEKSAHKETLDALDCSEATFMTLLRSMASSLDVDELEGMRPMAHAPRDEREFLMAARERTAQLLANRILMLKERIARKDELLKGYELDLAKLRQSQELTERQSKQVESLANDIRSRSEESEYLRESLSRTRDRLNQEKRLNSAIKQRKTFHLENERAHLQNHTRGHHCPIQDPKSVVKARQQKDLMKRKNYEIRVLKENLCETEKELFEREKKILSMAVE
;
A
#
# COMPACT_ATOMS: atom_id res chain seq x y z
N LYS A 1 69.15 39.13 34.34
CA LYS A 1 67.77 39.27 34.90
C LYS A 1 66.71 39.17 33.79
N GLU A 2 66.86 39.87 32.67
CA GLU A 2 65.91 39.84 31.55
C GLU A 2 65.74 38.48 30.87
N GLN A 3 66.82 37.72 30.66
CA GLN A 3 66.74 36.37 30.08
C GLN A 3 65.94 35.39 30.96
N SER A 4 66.04 35.52 32.28
CA SER A 4 65.24 34.70 33.23
C SER A 4 63.76 35.08 33.19
N LEU A 5 63.45 36.37 33.03
CA LEU A 5 62.07 36.83 32.86
C LEU A 5 61.47 36.31 31.54
N CYS A 6 62.22 36.43 30.44
CA CYS A 6 61.77 35.96 29.12
C CYS A 6 61.51 34.45 29.11
N HIS A 7 62.38 33.66 29.76
CA HIS A 7 62.16 32.23 29.88
C HIS A 7 60.90 31.89 30.71
N LYS A 8 60.67 32.59 31.83
CA LYS A 8 59.45 32.41 32.65
C LYS A 8 58.18 32.76 31.87
N TYR A 9 58.18 33.82 31.07
CA TYR A 9 57.03 34.17 30.24
C TYR A 9 56.78 33.15 29.14
N LYS A 10 57.82 32.61 28.50
CA LYS A 10 57.66 31.55 27.49
C LYS A 10 57.05 30.28 28.09
N VAL A 11 57.58 29.83 29.23
CA VAL A 11 57.04 28.65 29.92
C VAL A 11 55.59 28.88 30.34
N SER A 12 55.25 30.05 30.88
CA SER A 12 53.88 30.38 31.25
C SER A 12 52.93 30.41 30.04
N ILE A 13 53.36 30.94 28.90
CA ILE A 13 52.56 30.95 27.65
C ILE A 13 52.35 29.52 27.14
N GLU A 14 53.37 28.67 27.19
CA GLU A 14 53.26 27.26 26.80
C GLU A 14 52.31 26.50 27.74
N GLU A 15 52.40 26.71 29.05
CA GLU A 15 51.49 26.14 30.04
C GLU A 15 50.04 26.60 29.82
N HIS A 16 49.82 27.89 29.55
CA HIS A 16 48.50 28.43 29.22
C HIS A 16 47.96 27.88 27.90
N SER A 17 48.82 27.70 26.89
CA SER A 17 48.45 27.12 25.59
C SER A 17 48.02 25.66 25.74
N VAL A 18 48.76 24.87 26.52
CA VAL A 18 48.41 23.48 26.82
C VAL A 18 47.09 23.41 27.60
N ARG A 19 46.92 24.28 28.61
CA ARG A 19 45.68 24.34 29.40
C ARG A 19 44.48 24.77 28.55
N SER A 20 44.64 25.72 27.63
CA SER A 20 43.57 26.13 26.70
C SER A 20 43.13 24.98 25.80
N LYS A 21 44.10 24.23 25.22
CA LYS A 21 43.79 23.06 24.38
C LYS A 21 43.09 21.95 25.17
N SER A 22 43.51 21.70 26.41
CA SER A 22 42.85 20.72 27.29
C SER A 22 41.40 21.10 27.56
N LEU A 23 41.14 22.38 27.89
CA LEU A 23 39.78 22.87 28.16
C LEU A 23 38.90 22.87 26.90
N GLU A 24 39.46 23.17 25.73
CA GLU A 24 38.73 23.06 24.46
C GLU A 24 38.32 21.61 24.15
N GLU A 25 39.18 20.64 24.46
CA GLU A 25 38.88 19.23 24.26
C GLU A 25 37.83 18.71 25.26
N GLU A 26 37.90 19.13 26.53
CA GLU A 26 36.89 18.84 27.54
C GLU A 26 35.53 19.43 27.16
N LEU A 27 35.49 20.70 26.72
CA LEU A 27 34.26 21.34 26.26
C LEU A 27 33.67 20.61 25.05
N ARG A 28 34.51 20.08 24.16
CA ARG A 28 34.05 19.28 23.02
C ARG A 28 33.41 17.97 23.49
N ARG A 29 34.05 17.27 24.44
CA ARG A 29 33.50 16.02 25.02
C ARG A 29 32.16 16.26 25.71
N GLU A 30 32.06 17.34 26.49
CA GLU A 30 30.82 17.68 27.19
C GLU A 30 29.68 18.03 26.22
N LYS A 31 29.96 18.73 25.12
CA LYS A 31 28.97 18.97 24.05
C LYS A 31 28.52 17.70 23.36
N GLU A 32 29.43 16.76 23.10
CA GLU A 32 29.09 15.45 22.53
C GLU A 32 28.22 14.63 23.50
N GLU A 33 28.50 14.70 24.80
CA GLU A 33 27.73 14.01 25.83
C GLU A 33 26.33 14.61 26.04
N GLN A 34 26.22 15.93 26.06
CA GLN A 34 24.91 16.63 26.06
C GLN A 34 24.08 16.29 24.83
N LYS A 35 24.71 16.20 23.65
CA LYS A 35 24.01 15.77 22.42
C LYS A 35 23.46 14.34 22.54
N LYS A 36 24.26 13.41 23.06
CA LYS A 36 23.81 12.03 23.32
C LYS A 36 22.65 11.96 24.31
N GLN A 37 22.69 12.77 25.37
CA GLN A 37 21.59 12.84 26.34
C GLN A 37 20.30 13.39 25.71
N LEU A 38 20.41 14.41 24.86
CA LEU A 38 19.27 14.95 24.12
C LEU A 38 18.64 13.90 23.19
N ASP A 39 19.49 13.16 22.46
CA ASP A 39 19.04 12.09 21.56
C ASP A 39 18.32 10.96 22.32
N LEU A 40 18.77 10.64 23.54
CA LEU A 40 18.10 9.66 24.41
C LEU A 40 16.73 10.15 24.90
N ILE A 41 16.64 11.40 25.32
CA ILE A 41 15.36 12.02 25.75
C ILE A 41 14.36 12.06 24.59
N ASP A 42 14.82 12.39 23.38
CA ASP A 42 13.99 12.38 22.17
C ASP A 42 13.50 10.96 21.84
N GLN A 43 14.35 9.95 21.99
CA GLN A 43 13.96 8.55 21.80
C GLN A 43 12.94 8.10 22.85
N GLU A 44 13.14 8.44 24.12
CA GLU A 44 12.18 8.14 25.20
C GLU A 44 10.83 8.86 24.98
N GLY A 45 10.86 10.10 24.51
CA GLY A 45 9.67 10.87 24.13
C GLY A 45 8.89 10.23 22.98
N ARG A 46 9.59 9.71 21.97
CA ARG A 46 8.98 8.94 20.86
C ARG A 46 8.37 7.63 21.35
N ILE A 47 9.09 6.86 22.16
CA ILE A 47 8.56 5.62 22.73
C ILE A 47 7.32 5.89 23.59
N THR A 48 7.35 6.95 24.41
CA THR A 48 6.22 7.32 25.29
C THR A 48 5.00 7.76 24.48
N THR A 49 5.19 8.52 23.40
CA THR A 49 4.09 8.95 22.52
C THR A 49 3.52 7.78 21.72
N GLU A 50 4.36 6.86 21.22
CA GLU A 50 3.94 5.63 20.57
C GLU A 50 3.14 4.73 21.51
N LEU A 51 3.62 4.52 22.75
CA LEU A 51 2.92 3.71 23.76
C LEU A 51 1.60 4.37 24.20
N THR A 52 1.55 5.69 24.32
CA THR A 52 0.32 6.43 24.65
C THR A 52 -0.71 6.34 23.51
N SER A 53 -0.26 6.46 22.26
CA SER A 53 -1.08 6.26 21.06
C SER A 53 -1.62 4.81 20.98
N LEU A 54 -0.76 3.81 21.21
CA LEU A 54 -1.19 2.41 21.25
C LEU A 54 -2.20 2.16 22.37
N GLY A 55 -1.95 2.74 23.55
CA GLY A 55 -2.84 2.68 24.71
C GLY A 55 -4.21 3.32 24.43
N ALA A 56 -4.24 4.44 23.70
CA ALA A 56 -5.47 5.09 23.27
C ALA A 56 -6.25 4.23 22.26
N GLN A 57 -5.58 3.59 21.29
CA GLN A 57 -6.20 2.67 20.34
C GLN A 57 -6.71 1.36 20.99
N CYS A 58 -6.18 0.99 22.15
CA CYS A 58 -6.60 -0.22 22.90
C CYS A 58 -7.83 0.01 23.79
N ARG A 59 -8.22 1.24 24.10
CA ARG A 59 -9.35 1.53 25.00
C ARG A 59 -10.60 1.94 24.23
N GLY A 60 -11.32 0.95 23.70
CA GLY A 60 -12.75 1.12 23.37
C GLY A 60 -13.14 0.74 21.93
N GLU A 61 -12.43 1.24 20.92
CA GLU A 61 -12.96 1.19 19.54
C GLU A 61 -12.73 -0.15 18.80
N ARG A 62 -11.75 -0.96 19.22
CA ARG A 62 -11.47 -2.26 18.58
C ARG A 62 -12.36 -3.40 19.07
N HIS A 63 -12.91 -3.32 20.28
CA HIS A 63 -13.73 -4.42 20.81
C HIS A 63 -15.05 -4.54 20.07
N GLU A 64 -15.73 -3.44 19.78
CA GLU A 64 -16.97 -3.46 19.01
C GLU A 64 -16.73 -3.92 17.57
N GLN A 65 -15.64 -3.50 16.95
CA GLN A 65 -15.23 -3.98 15.63
C GLN A 65 -14.88 -5.47 15.61
N ILE A 66 -14.20 -5.98 16.64
CA ILE A 66 -13.91 -7.41 16.79
C ILE A 66 -15.20 -8.20 17.02
N ILE A 67 -16.10 -7.72 17.87
CA ILE A 67 -17.41 -8.35 18.13
C ILE A 67 -18.24 -8.40 16.85
N ASN A 68 -18.28 -7.32 16.07
CA ASN A 68 -19.00 -7.28 14.81
C ASN A 68 -18.38 -8.23 13.77
N ARG A 69 -17.04 -8.23 13.61
CA ARG A 69 -16.35 -9.20 12.74
C ARG A 69 -16.60 -10.65 13.17
N GLN A 70 -16.62 -10.93 14.48
CA GLN A 70 -16.92 -12.26 14.99
C GLN A 70 -18.39 -12.65 14.74
N ARG A 71 -19.33 -11.71 14.86
CA ARG A 71 -20.74 -11.92 14.52
C ARG A 71 -20.93 -12.20 13.03
N ASP A 72 -20.27 -11.44 12.17
CA ASP A 72 -20.33 -11.60 10.71
C ASP A 72 -19.72 -12.94 10.29
N ALA A 73 -18.54 -13.28 10.81
CA ALA A 73 -17.91 -14.59 10.55
C ALA A 73 -18.78 -15.75 11.03
N LEU A 74 -19.46 -15.62 12.18
CA LEU A 74 -20.38 -16.63 12.69
C LEU A 74 -21.63 -16.76 11.82
N ALA A 75 -22.17 -15.64 11.31
CA ALA A 75 -23.31 -15.63 10.40
C ALA A 75 -22.96 -16.30 9.06
N GLU A 76 -21.77 -16.03 8.53
CA GLU A 76 -21.25 -16.65 7.31
C GLU A 76 -21.06 -18.16 7.49
N LEU A 77 -20.46 -18.60 8.60
CA LEU A 77 -20.31 -20.03 8.93
C LEU A 77 -21.67 -20.73 9.03
N ARG A 78 -22.65 -20.13 9.70
CA ARG A 78 -24.01 -20.68 9.79
C ARG A 78 -24.67 -20.78 8.42
N SER A 79 -24.45 -19.80 7.53
CA SER A 79 -24.95 -19.84 6.15
C SER A 79 -24.29 -20.96 5.34
N LYS A 80 -22.96 -21.10 5.43
CA LYS A 80 -22.22 -22.18 4.75
C LYS A 80 -22.65 -23.56 5.24
N VAL A 81 -22.85 -23.75 6.53
CA VAL A 81 -23.37 -25.01 7.09
C VAL A 81 -24.76 -25.31 6.55
N LYS A 82 -25.66 -24.31 6.52
CA LYS A 82 -27.01 -24.48 5.96
C LYS A 82 -26.99 -24.86 4.47
N LEU A 83 -26.09 -24.27 3.69
CA LEU A 83 -25.86 -24.61 2.29
C LEU A 83 -25.30 -26.04 2.13
N LEU A 84 -24.39 -26.46 3.00
CA LEU A 84 -23.85 -27.82 3.01
C LEU A 84 -24.90 -28.86 3.43
N GLU A 85 -25.79 -28.52 4.36
CA GLU A 85 -26.92 -29.37 4.73
C GLU A 85 -27.93 -29.51 3.60
N GLN A 86 -28.18 -28.43 2.84
CA GLN A 86 -29.07 -28.44 1.66
C GLN A 86 -28.47 -29.13 0.43
N SER A 87 -27.14 -29.13 0.30
CA SER A 87 -26.41 -29.77 -0.80
C SER A 87 -25.95 -31.19 -0.49
N LYS A 88 -26.37 -31.75 0.67
CA LYS A 88 -26.08 -33.15 0.99
C LYS A 88 -26.74 -34.04 -0.07
N PRO A 89 -25.98 -34.81 -0.85
CA PRO A 89 -26.55 -35.70 -1.84
C PRO A 89 -27.50 -36.67 -1.13
N THR A 90 -28.72 -36.80 -1.66
CA THR A 90 -29.68 -37.79 -1.18
C THR A 90 -29.03 -39.16 -1.25
N LEU A 91 -29.09 -39.92 -0.16
CA LEU A 91 -28.66 -41.31 -0.12
C LEU A 91 -29.26 -42.03 -1.34
N PRO A 92 -28.48 -42.81 -2.10
CA PRO A 92 -28.99 -43.53 -3.26
C PRO A 92 -30.21 -44.34 -2.86
N THR A 93 -31.28 -44.22 -3.62
CA THR A 93 -32.45 -45.06 -3.40
C THR A 93 -32.06 -46.53 -3.60
N GLN A 94 -32.80 -47.44 -2.95
CA GLN A 94 -32.52 -48.88 -3.02
C GLN A 94 -32.36 -49.38 -4.46
N ASP A 95 -33.14 -48.82 -5.41
CA ASP A 95 -33.04 -49.13 -6.84
C ASP A 95 -31.76 -48.61 -7.50
N GLN A 96 -31.26 -47.43 -7.13
CA GLN A 96 -30.00 -46.90 -7.64
C GLN A 96 -28.80 -47.71 -7.13
N ALA A 97 -28.85 -48.15 -5.86
CA ALA A 97 -27.87 -49.06 -5.30
C ALA A 97 -27.93 -50.44 -5.99
N LEU A 98 -29.14 -50.96 -6.27
CA LEU A 98 -29.31 -52.20 -7.03
C LEU A 98 -28.74 -52.09 -8.45
N HIS A 99 -28.96 -50.95 -9.11
CA HIS A 99 -28.44 -50.70 -10.46
C HIS A 99 -26.91 -50.65 -10.48
N GLN A 100 -26.27 -50.02 -9.49
CA GLN A 100 -24.80 -50.08 -9.33
C GLN A 100 -24.31 -51.51 -9.08
N VAL A 101 -25.00 -52.29 -8.24
CA VAL A 101 -24.64 -53.69 -8.00
C VAL A 101 -24.78 -54.54 -9.27
N LEU A 102 -25.79 -54.28 -10.10
CA LEU A 102 -25.95 -54.94 -11.39
C LEU A 102 -24.83 -54.58 -12.38
N MET A 103 -24.43 -53.31 -12.43
CA MET A 103 -23.29 -52.86 -13.24
C MET A 103 -21.99 -53.51 -12.79
N LEU A 104 -21.71 -53.55 -11.48
CA LEU A 104 -20.53 -54.22 -10.93
C LEU A 104 -20.55 -55.74 -11.18
N LYS A 105 -21.72 -56.38 -11.12
CA LYS A 105 -21.86 -57.81 -11.49
C LYS A 105 -21.61 -58.05 -12.97
N LYS A 106 -22.00 -57.12 -13.85
CA LYS A 106 -21.72 -57.17 -15.28
C LYS A 106 -20.23 -57.01 -15.56
N GLU A 107 -19.58 -56.04 -14.93
CA GLU A 107 -18.12 -55.83 -15.03
C GLU A 107 -17.35 -57.05 -14.51
N LEU A 108 -17.77 -57.66 -13.40
CA LEU A 108 -17.19 -58.90 -12.88
C LEU A 108 -17.34 -60.07 -13.85
N ALA A 109 -18.47 -60.17 -14.55
CA ALA A 109 -18.69 -61.20 -15.56
C ALA A 109 -17.79 -60.97 -16.79
N GLU A 110 -17.67 -59.72 -17.26
CA GLU A 110 -16.76 -59.34 -18.34
C GLU A 110 -15.29 -59.61 -17.98
N MET A 111 -14.89 -59.33 -16.73
CA MET A 111 -13.56 -59.67 -16.22
C MET A 111 -13.28 -61.17 -16.22
N ARG A 112 -14.24 -62.00 -15.79
CA ARG A 112 -14.11 -63.47 -15.82
C ARG A 112 -14.01 -64.01 -17.25
N VAL A 113 -14.75 -63.43 -18.19
CA VAL A 113 -14.66 -63.78 -19.60
C VAL A 113 -13.28 -63.42 -20.17
N ASN A 114 -12.76 -62.23 -19.86
CA ASN A 114 -11.41 -61.82 -20.26
C ASN A 114 -10.32 -62.70 -19.64
N GLN A 115 -10.50 -63.14 -18.41
CA GLN A 115 -9.59 -64.07 -17.75
C GLN A 115 -9.60 -65.46 -18.41
N ALA A 116 -10.78 -65.98 -18.77
CA ALA A 116 -10.88 -67.23 -19.52
C ALA A 116 -10.22 -67.14 -20.90
N TYR A 117 -10.38 -66.01 -21.61
CA TYR A 117 -9.67 -65.76 -22.88
C TYR A 117 -8.14 -65.67 -22.70
N ALA A 118 -7.66 -65.13 -21.56
CA ALA A 118 -6.24 -65.08 -21.26
C ALA A 118 -5.67 -66.49 -20.92
N GLU A 119 -6.43 -67.32 -20.20
CA GLU A 119 -6.06 -68.70 -19.90
C GLU A 119 -6.03 -69.58 -21.16
N ASP A 120 -6.97 -69.39 -22.09
CA ASP A 120 -6.99 -70.11 -23.38
C ASP A 120 -5.79 -69.75 -24.27
N LYS A 121 -5.32 -68.50 -24.18
CA LYS A 121 -4.09 -68.03 -24.85
C LYS A 121 -2.82 -68.67 -24.25
N ILE A 122 -2.82 -68.96 -22.95
CA ILE A 122 -1.73 -69.70 -22.29
C ILE A 122 -1.76 -71.18 -22.68
N ILE A 123 -2.95 -71.80 -22.79
CA ILE A 123 -3.10 -73.17 -23.30
C ILE A 123 -2.61 -73.26 -24.76
N GLN A 124 -2.92 -72.28 -25.60
CA GLN A 124 -2.35 -72.19 -26.95
C GLN A 124 -0.82 -72.06 -26.94
N SER A 125 -0.23 -71.34 -25.98
CA SER A 125 1.24 -71.28 -25.82
C SER A 125 1.85 -72.63 -25.39
N SER A 126 1.12 -73.45 -24.64
CA SER A 126 1.57 -74.79 -24.23
C SER A 126 1.69 -75.77 -25.41
N THR A 127 0.93 -75.56 -26.48
CA THR A 127 1.09 -76.33 -27.75
C THR A 127 2.41 -76.03 -28.46
N SER A 128 3.11 -74.94 -28.11
CA SER A 128 4.47 -74.66 -28.62
C SER A 128 5.53 -75.57 -27.99
N LEU A 129 5.33 -76.02 -26.75
CA LEU A 129 6.20 -76.99 -26.07
C LEU A 129 6.04 -78.39 -26.68
N ASP A 130 4.83 -78.79 -27.06
CA ASP A 130 4.61 -80.04 -27.83
C ASP A 130 5.34 -80.01 -29.18
N ARG A 131 5.43 -78.82 -29.80
CA ARG A 131 6.19 -78.59 -31.03
C ARG A 131 7.70 -78.69 -30.81
N GLU A 132 8.20 -78.30 -29.64
CA GLU A 132 9.60 -78.48 -29.22
C GLU A 132 9.94 -79.93 -28.86
N ILE A 133 9.02 -80.67 -28.24
CA ILE A 133 9.17 -82.11 -27.96
C ILE A 133 9.24 -82.91 -29.28
N GLY A 134 8.50 -82.48 -30.32
CA GLY A 134 8.63 -83.01 -31.68
C GLY A 134 10.02 -82.78 -32.31
N LYS A 135 10.70 -81.67 -31.97
CA LYS A 135 12.08 -81.38 -32.41
C LYS A 135 13.10 -82.31 -31.75
N ALA A 136 12.93 -82.61 -30.46
CA ALA A 136 13.83 -83.52 -29.72
C ALA A 136 13.73 -84.99 -30.19
N ARG A 137 12.58 -85.38 -30.79
CA ARG A 137 12.35 -86.73 -31.34
C ARG A 137 12.79 -86.91 -32.80
N GLY A 138 13.39 -85.89 -33.43
CA GLY A 138 13.92 -86.01 -34.80
C GLY A 138 12.86 -86.14 -35.89
N MET A 139 11.62 -85.69 -35.65
CA MET A 139 10.51 -85.83 -36.59
C MET A 139 10.42 -84.70 -37.63
N ILE A 140 11.35 -83.73 -37.61
CA ILE A 140 11.41 -82.61 -38.57
C ILE A 140 12.82 -82.56 -39.16
N GLY A 141 12.93 -82.78 -40.47
CA GLY A 141 14.21 -82.87 -41.18
C GLY A 141 15.00 -81.54 -41.21
N PRO A 142 16.33 -81.58 -41.32
CA PRO A 142 17.22 -80.43 -41.12
C PRO A 142 17.25 -79.40 -42.26
N GLY A 143 16.39 -79.53 -43.27
CA GLY A 143 16.51 -78.78 -44.54
C GLY A 143 15.86 -77.39 -44.60
N ASN A 144 15.20 -76.91 -43.53
CA ASN A 144 14.38 -75.69 -43.62
C ASN A 144 14.53 -74.71 -42.44
N PHE A 145 15.45 -74.97 -41.51
CA PHE A 145 15.61 -74.20 -40.27
C PHE A 145 16.08 -72.76 -40.53
N GLU A 146 17.02 -72.57 -41.46
CA GLU A 146 17.58 -71.26 -41.77
C GLU A 146 16.53 -70.35 -42.43
N ALA A 147 15.73 -70.90 -43.34
CA ALA A 147 14.62 -70.20 -43.98
C ALA A 147 13.45 -69.90 -43.01
N GLU A 148 13.19 -70.76 -42.02
CA GLU A 148 12.21 -70.46 -40.96
C GLU A 148 12.71 -69.40 -39.99
N MET A 149 13.99 -69.41 -39.66
CA MET A 149 14.63 -68.39 -38.82
C MET A 149 14.64 -67.03 -39.52
N GLU A 150 14.97 -66.98 -40.81
CA GLU A 150 14.94 -65.75 -41.61
C GLU A 150 13.52 -65.18 -41.74
N LYS A 151 12.51 -66.04 -41.96
CA LYS A 151 11.10 -65.62 -41.95
C LYS A 151 10.65 -65.09 -40.59
N SER A 152 11.10 -65.71 -39.50
CA SER A 152 10.82 -65.25 -38.15
C SER A 152 11.45 -63.89 -37.86
N ALA A 153 12.72 -63.70 -38.24
CA ALA A 153 13.42 -62.44 -38.10
C ALA A 153 12.75 -61.33 -38.95
N HIS A 154 12.39 -61.63 -40.19
CA HIS A 154 11.68 -60.67 -41.04
C HIS A 154 10.33 -60.27 -40.43
N LYS A 155 9.57 -61.23 -39.89
CA LYS A 155 8.31 -60.92 -39.21
C LYS A 155 8.53 -60.02 -38.00
N GLU A 156 9.52 -60.32 -37.16
CA GLU A 156 9.85 -59.52 -35.99
C GLU A 156 10.24 -58.09 -36.37
N THR A 157 11.02 -57.90 -37.45
CA THR A 157 11.34 -56.55 -37.93
C THR A 157 10.12 -55.78 -38.42
N LEU A 158 9.17 -56.43 -39.09
CA LEU A 158 7.91 -55.81 -39.52
C LEU A 158 7.07 -55.39 -38.30
N ASP A 159 6.88 -56.31 -37.36
CA ASP A 159 6.12 -56.05 -36.13
C ASP A 159 6.73 -54.88 -35.33
N ALA A 160 8.07 -54.78 -35.26
CA ALA A 160 8.78 -53.68 -34.61
C ALA A 160 8.55 -52.32 -35.31
N LEU A 161 8.58 -52.30 -36.64
CA LEU A 161 8.32 -51.08 -37.43
C LEU A 161 6.86 -50.62 -37.29
N ASP A 162 5.90 -51.55 -37.31
CA ASP A 162 4.49 -51.25 -37.11
C ASP A 162 4.22 -50.68 -35.70
N CYS A 163 4.87 -51.24 -34.67
CA CYS A 163 4.80 -50.70 -33.31
C CYS A 163 5.41 -49.28 -33.22
N SER A 164 6.53 -49.04 -33.89
CA SER A 164 7.16 -47.72 -33.95
C SER A 164 6.27 -46.69 -34.65
N GLU A 165 5.62 -47.07 -35.76
CA GLU A 165 4.68 -46.20 -36.45
C GLU A 165 3.44 -45.90 -35.60
N ALA A 166 2.86 -46.92 -34.94
CA ALA A 166 1.69 -46.74 -34.07
C ALA A 166 1.97 -45.78 -32.89
N THR A 167 3.14 -45.88 -32.28
CA THR A 167 3.56 -44.99 -31.19
C THR A 167 3.79 -43.56 -31.68
N PHE A 168 4.43 -43.38 -32.83
CA PHE A 168 4.59 -42.06 -33.47
C PHE A 168 3.24 -41.38 -33.76
N MET A 169 2.28 -42.13 -34.31
CA MET A 169 0.93 -41.60 -34.59
C MET A 169 0.17 -41.22 -33.32
N THR A 170 0.36 -41.99 -32.26
CA THR A 170 -0.25 -41.71 -30.95
C THR A 170 0.34 -40.42 -30.36
N LEU A 171 1.66 -40.22 -30.48
CA LEU A 171 2.32 -38.97 -30.09
C LEU A 171 1.79 -37.78 -30.88
N LEU A 172 1.70 -37.88 -32.21
CA LEU A 172 1.18 -36.83 -33.08
C LEU A 172 -0.25 -36.42 -32.68
N ARG A 173 -1.14 -37.39 -32.46
CA ARG A 173 -2.51 -37.14 -32.01
C ARG A 173 -2.53 -36.44 -30.65
N SER A 174 -1.73 -36.92 -29.69
CA SER A 174 -1.65 -36.30 -28.36
C SER A 174 -1.14 -34.85 -28.43
N MET A 175 -0.13 -34.57 -29.25
CA MET A 175 0.39 -33.22 -29.47
C MET A 175 -0.65 -32.32 -30.12
N ALA A 176 -1.37 -32.81 -31.13
CA ALA A 176 -2.42 -32.05 -31.81
C ALA A 176 -3.57 -31.70 -30.86
N SER A 177 -4.07 -32.67 -30.08
CA SER A 177 -5.10 -32.40 -29.06
C SER A 177 -4.62 -31.39 -28.02
N SER A 178 -3.34 -31.44 -27.62
CA SER A 178 -2.75 -30.48 -26.68
C SER A 178 -2.60 -29.07 -27.27
N LEU A 179 -2.45 -28.98 -28.59
CA LEU A 179 -2.27 -27.72 -29.33
C LEU A 179 -3.57 -27.20 -29.95
N ASP A 180 -4.69 -27.90 -29.70
CA ASP A 180 -6.03 -27.60 -30.19
C ASP A 180 -6.08 -27.61 -31.73
N VAL A 181 -5.56 -28.70 -32.32
CA VAL A 181 -5.56 -28.97 -33.76
C VAL A 181 -6.44 -30.19 -34.01
N ASP A 182 -7.58 -29.96 -34.65
CA ASP A 182 -8.66 -30.96 -34.77
C ASP A 182 -8.38 -32.06 -35.82
N GLU A 183 -7.72 -31.71 -36.94
CA GLU A 183 -7.50 -32.63 -38.05
C GLU A 183 -6.02 -32.69 -38.44
N LEU A 184 -5.47 -33.90 -38.47
CA LEU A 184 -4.10 -34.15 -38.92
C LEU A 184 -4.10 -34.98 -40.20
N GLU A 185 -3.40 -34.49 -41.21
CA GLU A 185 -3.15 -35.27 -42.41
C GLU A 185 -2.09 -36.34 -42.17
N GLY A 186 -2.14 -37.41 -42.96
CA GLY A 186 -1.09 -38.44 -42.97
C GLY A 186 -1.17 -39.46 -41.84
N MET A 187 -2.30 -39.56 -41.14
CA MET A 187 -2.53 -40.49 -40.00
C MET A 187 -2.77 -41.96 -40.42
N ARG A 188 -2.64 -42.30 -41.70
CA ARG A 188 -2.80 -43.67 -42.20
C ARG A 188 -1.47 -44.45 -42.11
N PRO A 189 -1.47 -45.76 -41.78
CA PRO A 189 -0.26 -46.58 -41.74
C PRO A 189 0.43 -46.70 -43.12
N MET A 190 1.75 -46.87 -43.14
CA MET A 190 2.53 -47.01 -44.38
C MET A 190 2.83 -48.45 -44.79
N ALA A 191 2.66 -49.42 -43.88
CA ALA A 191 3.09 -50.82 -44.04
C ALA A 191 2.62 -51.50 -45.34
N HIS A 192 1.45 -51.13 -45.86
CA HIS A 192 0.84 -51.73 -47.06
C HIS A 192 0.51 -50.72 -48.17
N ALA A 193 0.98 -49.49 -48.04
CA ALA A 193 0.74 -48.45 -49.03
C ALA A 193 1.72 -48.60 -50.22
N PRO A 194 1.25 -48.40 -51.47
CA PRO A 194 2.13 -48.31 -52.63
C PRO A 194 3.13 -47.15 -52.47
N ARG A 195 4.24 -47.21 -53.21
CA ARG A 195 5.34 -46.24 -53.09
C ARG A 195 4.86 -44.78 -53.18
N ASP A 196 4.02 -44.49 -54.16
CA ASP A 196 3.51 -43.14 -54.43
C ASP A 196 2.66 -42.63 -53.25
N GLU A 197 1.87 -43.51 -52.63
CA GLU A 197 1.08 -43.18 -51.45
C GLU A 197 1.95 -43.01 -50.20
N ARG A 198 3.04 -43.77 -50.06
CA ARG A 198 4.02 -43.56 -48.98
C ARG A 198 4.70 -42.21 -49.11
N GLU A 199 5.11 -41.81 -50.31
CA GLU A 199 5.69 -40.49 -50.58
C GLU A 199 4.70 -39.36 -50.22
N PHE A 200 3.41 -39.53 -50.57
CA PHE A 200 2.34 -38.63 -50.15
C PHE A 200 2.19 -38.57 -48.61
N LEU A 201 2.15 -39.72 -47.93
CA LEU A 201 2.01 -39.80 -46.47
C LEU A 201 3.19 -39.15 -45.74
N MET A 202 4.43 -39.34 -46.24
CA MET A 202 5.60 -38.65 -45.69
C MET A 202 5.46 -37.12 -45.79
N ALA A 203 5.11 -36.61 -46.97
CA ALA A 203 4.90 -35.18 -47.17
C ALA A 203 3.75 -34.62 -46.33
N ALA A 204 2.67 -35.39 -46.13
CA ALA A 204 1.57 -35.03 -45.23
C ALA A 204 2.01 -34.96 -43.77
N ARG A 205 2.78 -35.95 -43.29
CA ARG A 205 3.31 -35.97 -41.92
C ARG A 205 4.30 -34.84 -41.67
N GLU A 206 5.15 -34.51 -42.64
CA GLU A 206 6.06 -33.37 -42.56
C GLU A 206 5.30 -32.03 -42.46
N ARG A 207 4.27 -31.83 -43.28
CA ARG A 207 3.37 -30.67 -43.18
C ARG A 207 2.68 -30.60 -41.81
N THR A 208 2.20 -31.71 -41.30
CA THR A 208 1.61 -31.80 -39.96
C THR A 208 2.63 -31.43 -38.87
N ALA A 209 3.85 -31.96 -38.92
CA ALA A 209 4.89 -31.62 -37.96
C ALA A 209 5.24 -30.13 -38.00
N GLN A 210 5.33 -29.53 -39.20
CA GLN A 210 5.57 -28.10 -39.36
C GLN A 210 4.43 -27.25 -38.80
N LEU A 211 3.17 -27.66 -39.01
CA LEU A 211 2.00 -26.99 -38.44
C LEU A 211 2.06 -26.97 -36.90
N LEU A 212 2.36 -28.12 -36.28
CA LEU A 212 2.47 -28.23 -34.83
C LEU A 212 3.63 -27.38 -34.29
N ALA A 213 4.78 -27.39 -34.97
CA ALA A 213 5.93 -26.55 -34.61
C ALA A 213 5.59 -25.05 -34.67
N ASN A 214 4.94 -24.61 -35.74
CA ASN A 214 4.48 -23.22 -35.90
C ASN A 214 3.48 -22.83 -34.80
N ARG A 215 2.55 -23.73 -34.45
CA ARG A 215 1.59 -23.53 -33.37
C ARG A 215 2.28 -23.32 -32.02
N ILE A 216 3.30 -24.14 -31.72
CA ILE A 216 4.13 -24.00 -30.53
C ILE A 216 4.85 -22.64 -30.52
N LEU A 217 5.45 -22.21 -31.64
CA LEU A 217 6.12 -20.92 -31.73
C LEU A 217 5.17 -19.75 -31.47
N MET A 218 3.98 -19.75 -32.10
CA MET A 218 2.97 -18.72 -31.86
C MET A 218 2.52 -18.65 -30.39
N LEU A 219 2.36 -19.81 -29.73
CA LEU A 219 2.02 -19.87 -28.32
C LEU A 219 3.15 -19.32 -27.43
N LYS A 220 4.41 -19.66 -27.73
CA LYS A 220 5.58 -19.12 -27.02
C LYS A 220 5.64 -17.60 -27.12
N GLU A 221 5.49 -17.04 -28.31
CA GLU A 221 5.48 -15.59 -28.50
C GLU A 221 4.29 -14.92 -27.80
N ARG A 222 3.10 -15.53 -27.84
CA ARG A 222 1.92 -15.02 -27.15
C ARG A 222 2.12 -14.99 -25.63
N ILE A 223 2.75 -16.02 -25.07
CA ILE A 223 3.10 -16.07 -23.65
C ILE A 223 4.09 -14.96 -23.33
N ALA A 224 5.18 -14.82 -24.10
CA ALA A 224 6.17 -13.77 -23.88
C ALA A 224 5.56 -12.35 -23.90
N ARG A 225 4.64 -12.07 -24.83
CA ARG A 225 3.92 -10.79 -24.88
C ARG A 225 3.02 -10.57 -23.67
N LYS A 226 2.34 -11.62 -23.18
CA LYS A 226 1.50 -11.55 -21.97
C LYS A 226 2.35 -11.33 -20.72
N ASP A 227 3.49 -11.99 -20.61
CA ASP A 227 4.41 -11.81 -19.49
C ASP A 227 4.94 -10.37 -19.44
N GLU A 228 5.27 -9.80 -20.60
CA GLU A 228 5.70 -8.40 -20.66
C GLU A 228 4.59 -7.42 -20.27
N LEU A 229 3.34 -7.69 -20.70
CA LEU A 229 2.19 -6.91 -20.27
C LEU A 229 1.96 -7.00 -18.76
N LEU A 230 2.11 -8.20 -18.17
CA LEU A 230 1.98 -8.40 -16.73
C LEU A 230 3.03 -7.62 -15.94
N LYS A 231 4.30 -7.63 -16.39
CA LYS A 231 5.35 -6.78 -15.80
C LYS A 231 4.98 -5.29 -15.87
N GLY A 232 4.38 -4.85 -16.99
CA GLY A 232 3.84 -3.49 -17.12
C GLY A 232 2.80 -3.17 -16.05
N TYR A 233 1.83 -4.07 -15.83
CA TYR A 233 0.83 -3.89 -14.77
C TYR A 233 1.41 -3.91 -13.36
N GLU A 234 2.45 -4.71 -13.11
CA GLU A 234 3.15 -4.71 -11.81
C GLU A 234 3.80 -3.34 -11.53
N LEU A 235 4.42 -2.74 -12.55
CA LEU A 235 5.00 -1.39 -12.45
C LEU A 235 3.92 -0.34 -12.18
N ASP A 236 2.79 -0.40 -12.88
CA ASP A 236 1.71 0.56 -12.69
C ASP A 236 1.01 0.39 -11.33
N LEU A 237 0.88 -0.83 -10.83
CA LEU A 237 0.43 -1.08 -9.46
C LEU A 237 1.38 -0.50 -8.42
N ALA A 238 2.70 -0.59 -8.64
CA ALA A 238 3.68 0.01 -7.76
C ALA A 238 3.55 1.54 -7.74
N LYS A 239 3.40 2.19 -8.91
CA LYS A 239 3.15 3.63 -9.00
C LYS A 239 1.85 4.03 -8.32
N LEU A 240 0.78 3.25 -8.50
CA LEU A 240 -0.51 3.52 -7.87
C LEU A 240 -0.41 3.49 -6.35
N ARG A 241 0.29 2.48 -5.79
CA ARG A 241 0.54 2.40 -4.34
C ARG A 241 1.33 3.61 -3.83
N GLN A 242 2.37 4.04 -4.55
CA GLN A 242 3.12 5.24 -4.19
C GLN A 242 2.25 6.51 -4.23
N SER A 243 1.42 6.66 -5.26
CA SER A 243 0.48 7.77 -5.40
C SER A 243 -0.56 7.79 -4.28
N GLN A 244 -1.07 6.61 -3.90
CA GLN A 244 -2.01 6.48 -2.79
C GLN A 244 -1.36 6.91 -1.47
N GLU A 245 -0.13 6.44 -1.19
CA GLU A 245 0.59 6.80 0.03
C GLU A 245 0.88 8.31 0.09
N LEU A 246 1.23 8.94 -1.03
CA LEU A 246 1.38 10.39 -1.12
C LEU A 246 0.06 11.11 -0.83
N THR A 247 -1.05 10.62 -1.39
CA THR A 247 -2.39 11.18 -1.18
C THR A 247 -2.80 11.08 0.28
N GLU A 248 -2.54 9.94 0.94
CA GLU A 248 -2.81 9.75 2.36
C GLU A 248 -2.00 10.71 3.24
N ARG A 249 -0.72 10.95 2.92
CA ARG A 249 0.11 11.95 3.61
C ARG A 249 -0.46 13.35 3.44
N GLN A 250 -0.81 13.74 2.22
CA GLN A 250 -1.40 15.05 1.92
C GLN A 250 -2.76 15.23 2.62
N SER A 251 -3.60 14.20 2.64
CA SER A 251 -4.88 14.20 3.35
C SER A 251 -4.70 14.47 4.85
N LYS A 252 -3.72 13.83 5.49
CA LYS A 252 -3.40 14.06 6.91
C LYS A 252 -2.92 15.49 7.16
N GLN A 253 -2.12 16.06 6.25
CA GLN A 253 -1.68 17.46 6.36
C GLN A 253 -2.87 18.43 6.25
N VAL A 254 -3.77 18.20 5.29
CA VAL A 254 -4.99 19.01 5.13
C VAL A 254 -5.87 18.91 6.36
N GLU A 255 -6.05 17.72 6.93
CA GLU A 255 -6.83 17.52 8.15
C GLU A 255 -6.22 18.24 9.36
N SER A 256 -4.90 18.18 9.52
CA SER A 256 -4.17 18.93 10.55
C SER A 256 -4.39 20.43 10.40
N LEU A 257 -4.22 20.97 9.20
CA LEU A 257 -4.43 22.40 8.94
C LEU A 257 -5.89 22.81 9.17
N ALA A 258 -6.85 21.96 8.82
CA ALA A 258 -8.26 22.21 9.10
C ALA A 258 -8.54 22.26 10.62
N ASN A 259 -7.92 21.39 11.41
CA ASN A 259 -7.99 21.42 12.87
C ASN A 259 -7.38 22.72 13.43
N ASP A 260 -6.20 23.12 12.94
CA ASP A 260 -5.54 24.35 13.38
C ASP A 260 -6.37 25.60 13.07
N ILE A 261 -6.99 25.66 11.89
CA ILE A 261 -7.89 26.76 11.50
C ILE A 261 -9.11 26.79 12.44
N ARG A 262 -9.73 25.65 12.73
CA ARG A 262 -10.86 25.57 13.68
C ARG A 262 -10.46 26.07 15.06
N SER A 263 -9.35 25.58 15.61
CA SER A 263 -8.86 25.98 16.93
C SER A 263 -8.56 27.49 17.00
N ARG A 264 -7.90 28.05 15.98
CA ARG A 264 -7.64 29.49 15.88
C ARG A 264 -8.93 30.31 15.75
N SER A 265 -9.94 29.77 15.07
CA SER A 265 -11.25 30.41 14.96
C SER A 265 -11.94 30.49 16.32
N GLU A 266 -11.97 29.39 17.07
CA GLU A 266 -12.52 29.32 18.43
C GLU A 266 -11.79 30.27 19.38
N GLU A 267 -10.45 30.31 19.34
CA GLU A 267 -9.65 31.26 20.11
C GLU A 267 -9.98 32.71 19.73
N SER A 268 -10.10 33.01 18.44
CA SER A 268 -10.47 34.35 17.98
C SER A 268 -11.86 34.75 18.47
N GLU A 269 -12.82 33.84 18.51
CA GLU A 269 -14.16 34.11 19.04
C GLU A 269 -14.12 34.37 20.55
N TYR A 270 -13.41 33.53 21.30
CA TYR A 270 -13.21 33.71 22.74
C TYR A 270 -12.56 35.06 23.08
N LEU A 271 -11.54 35.46 22.32
CA LEU A 271 -10.87 36.75 22.50
C LEU A 271 -11.79 37.92 22.17
N ARG A 272 -12.60 37.82 21.10
CA ARG A 272 -13.61 38.84 20.77
C ARG A 272 -14.65 38.99 21.87
N GLU A 273 -15.13 37.88 22.42
CA GLU A 273 -16.09 37.89 23.53
C GLU A 273 -15.48 38.49 24.80
N SER A 274 -14.27 38.07 25.18
CA SER A 274 -13.53 38.62 26.31
C SER A 274 -13.27 40.13 26.17
N LEU A 275 -12.96 40.59 24.96
CA LEU A 275 -12.82 42.01 24.64
C LEU A 275 -14.17 42.75 24.76
N SER A 276 -15.28 42.15 24.34
CA SER A 276 -16.62 42.74 24.53
C SER A 276 -16.94 42.90 26.02
N ARG A 277 -16.76 41.84 26.81
CA ARG A 277 -17.02 41.83 28.27
C ARG A 277 -16.18 42.90 29.00
N THR A 278 -14.91 43.05 28.64
CA THR A 278 -14.03 44.09 29.25
C THR A 278 -14.44 45.49 28.85
N ARG A 279 -14.87 45.71 27.59
CA ARG A 279 -15.44 46.99 27.14
C ARG A 279 -16.72 47.34 27.90
N ASP A 280 -17.61 46.38 28.11
CA ASP A 280 -18.86 46.60 28.85
C ASP A 280 -18.61 46.96 30.32
N ARG A 281 -17.69 46.25 31.00
CA ARG A 281 -17.24 46.59 32.36
C ARG A 281 -16.67 47.99 32.43
N LEU A 282 -15.76 48.35 31.52
CA LEU A 282 -15.19 49.69 31.46
C LEU A 282 -16.26 50.77 31.24
N ASN A 283 -17.24 50.51 30.37
CA ASN A 283 -18.36 51.42 30.14
C ASN A 283 -19.24 51.59 31.38
N GLN A 284 -19.50 50.51 32.11
CA GLN A 284 -20.21 50.56 33.39
C GLN A 284 -19.45 51.39 34.43
N GLU A 285 -18.14 51.16 34.59
CA GLU A 285 -17.30 51.96 35.48
C GLU A 285 -17.26 53.44 35.09
N LYS A 286 -17.21 53.76 33.80
CA LYS A 286 -17.30 55.15 33.31
C LYS A 286 -18.64 55.79 33.69
N ARG A 287 -19.76 55.07 33.55
CA ARG A 287 -21.10 55.55 33.95
C ARG A 287 -21.16 55.78 35.46
N LEU A 288 -20.72 54.81 36.27
CA LEU A 288 -20.68 54.92 37.73
C LEU A 288 -19.79 56.08 38.19
N ASN A 289 -18.59 56.22 37.62
CA ASN A 289 -17.70 57.35 37.93
C ASN A 289 -18.32 58.69 37.55
N SER A 290 -19.03 58.77 36.43
CA SER A 290 -19.74 59.99 36.02
C SER A 290 -20.87 60.33 37.00
N ALA A 291 -21.66 59.34 37.43
CA ALA A 291 -22.70 59.52 38.43
C ALA A 291 -22.13 59.95 39.80
N ILE A 292 -21.01 59.34 40.23
CA ILE A 292 -20.31 59.75 41.45
C ILE A 292 -19.81 61.18 41.34
N LYS A 293 -19.22 61.57 40.19
CA LYS A 293 -18.78 62.95 39.93
C LYS A 293 -19.96 63.91 40.01
N GLN A 294 -21.06 63.62 39.33
CA GLN A 294 -22.29 64.42 39.36
C GLN A 294 -22.86 64.55 40.78
N ARG A 295 -22.89 63.47 41.56
CA ARG A 295 -23.34 63.49 42.96
C ARG A 295 -22.40 64.30 43.86
N LYS A 296 -21.09 64.17 43.68
CA LYS A 296 -20.09 64.98 44.40
C LYS A 296 -20.18 66.45 44.02
N THR A 297 -20.35 66.79 42.75
CA THR A 297 -20.56 68.18 42.32
C THR A 297 -21.85 68.71 42.88
N PHE A 298 -22.96 67.95 42.84
CA PHE A 298 -24.22 68.36 43.47
C PHE A 298 -24.08 68.57 44.98
N HIS A 299 -23.34 67.70 45.69
CA HIS A 299 -23.10 67.86 47.12
C HIS A 299 -22.21 69.07 47.42
N LEU A 300 -21.17 69.31 46.63
CA LEU A 300 -20.30 70.49 46.74
C LEU A 300 -21.01 71.78 46.34
N GLU A 301 -21.95 71.72 45.40
CA GLU A 301 -22.75 72.84 44.92
C GLU A 301 -23.90 73.14 45.89
N ASN A 302 -24.46 72.12 46.55
CA ASN A 302 -25.39 72.26 47.68
C ASN A 302 -24.67 72.78 48.95
N GLU A 303 -23.47 72.28 49.27
CA GLU A 303 -22.63 72.85 50.33
C GLU A 303 -22.20 74.28 49.99
N ARG A 304 -21.85 74.56 48.72
CA ARG A 304 -21.62 75.93 48.25
C ARG A 304 -22.88 76.77 48.30
N ALA A 305 -24.08 76.26 48.04
CA ALA A 305 -25.33 77.01 48.19
C ALA A 305 -25.63 77.32 49.67
N HIS A 306 -25.32 76.37 50.57
CA HIS A 306 -25.38 76.59 52.01
C HIS A 306 -24.30 77.60 52.50
N LEU A 307 -23.13 77.65 51.87
CA LEU A 307 -22.06 78.63 52.17
C LEU A 307 -22.21 79.98 51.43
N GLN A 308 -22.85 80.00 50.25
CA GLN A 308 -23.09 81.19 49.40
C GLN A 308 -24.35 81.95 49.81
N ASN A 309 -25.22 81.36 50.63
CA ASN A 309 -26.19 82.14 51.41
C ASN A 309 -25.51 83.11 52.40
N HIS A 310 -24.17 83.03 52.57
CA HIS A 310 -23.41 84.02 53.33
C HIS A 310 -22.41 84.87 52.54
N THR A 311 -22.22 84.70 51.23
CA THR A 311 -21.36 85.62 50.46
C THR A 311 -21.78 85.67 48.98
N ARG A 312 -22.67 86.62 48.66
CA ARG A 312 -22.76 87.18 47.30
C ARG A 312 -21.49 87.99 47.06
N GLY A 313 -20.60 87.50 46.20
CA GLY A 313 -19.34 88.17 45.91
C GLY A 313 -18.77 87.78 44.55
N HIS A 314 -19.07 88.62 43.56
CA HIS A 314 -18.29 88.95 42.37
C HIS A 314 -17.54 87.85 41.59
N HIS A 315 -18.08 87.62 40.39
CA HIS A 315 -17.44 86.97 39.26
C HIS A 315 -16.23 87.77 38.75
N CYS A 316 -15.08 87.13 38.57
CA CYS A 316 -14.01 87.63 37.71
C CYS A 316 -13.30 86.43 37.04
N PRO A 317 -13.23 86.36 35.69
CA PRO A 317 -12.64 85.23 35.00
C PRO A 317 -11.11 85.39 34.97
N ILE A 318 -10.41 84.66 35.84
CA ILE A 318 -8.95 84.52 35.73
C ILE A 318 -8.67 83.38 34.76
N GLN A 319 -8.25 83.71 33.53
CA GLN A 319 -7.69 82.74 32.60
C GLN A 319 -6.35 82.25 33.15
N ASP A 320 -6.33 81.00 33.63
CA ASP A 320 -5.13 80.34 34.15
C ASP A 320 -4.18 79.98 32.98
N PRO A 321 -2.95 80.55 32.92
CA PRO A 321 -1.98 80.30 31.85
C PRO A 321 -1.63 78.81 31.68
N LYS A 322 -1.83 78.00 32.73
CA LYS A 322 -1.58 76.54 32.72
C LYS A 322 -2.56 75.77 31.83
N SER A 323 -3.77 76.30 31.61
CA SER A 323 -4.79 75.67 30.74
C SER A 323 -4.40 75.74 29.26
N VAL A 324 -3.81 76.85 28.83
CA VAL A 324 -3.36 77.09 27.46
C VAL A 324 -2.14 76.21 27.12
N VAL A 325 -1.22 76.04 28.07
CA VAL A 325 -0.04 75.17 27.91
C VAL A 325 -0.45 73.70 27.80
N LYS A 326 -1.40 73.23 28.63
CA LYS A 326 -1.94 71.86 28.55
C LYS A 326 -2.67 71.59 27.23
N ALA A 327 -3.47 72.54 26.75
CA ALA A 327 -4.15 72.44 25.47
C ALA A 327 -3.15 72.35 24.30
N ARG A 328 -2.05 73.11 24.36
CA ARG A 328 -0.98 73.06 23.34
C ARG A 328 -0.23 71.73 23.36
N GLN A 329 0.12 71.20 24.54
CA GLN A 329 0.74 69.88 24.68
C GLN A 329 -0.17 68.75 24.16
N GLN A 330 -1.47 68.83 24.44
CA GLN A 330 -2.44 67.84 23.96
C GLN A 330 -2.58 67.91 22.42
N LYS A 331 -2.57 69.12 21.85
CA LYS A 331 -2.59 69.32 20.39
C LYS A 331 -1.34 68.75 19.71
N ASP A 332 -0.16 68.92 20.31
CA ASP A 332 1.09 68.39 19.76
C ASP A 332 1.19 66.87 19.92
N LEU A 333 0.67 66.30 21.02
CA LEU A 333 0.54 64.85 21.18
C LEU A 333 -0.39 64.25 20.11
N MET A 334 -1.53 64.91 19.83
CA MET A 334 -2.46 64.47 18.78
C MET A 334 -1.83 64.54 17.40
N LYS A 335 -1.01 65.57 17.11
CA LYS A 335 -0.27 65.63 15.84
C LYS A 335 0.71 64.47 15.69
N ARG A 336 1.46 64.12 16.74
CA ARG A 336 2.40 62.98 16.71
C ARG A 336 1.66 61.67 16.46
N LYS A 337 0.57 61.42 17.19
CA LYS A 337 -0.27 60.23 16.97
C LYS A 337 -0.85 60.17 15.56
N ASN A 338 -1.32 61.30 15.03
CA ASN A 338 -1.86 61.35 13.67
C ASN A 338 -0.79 61.13 12.59
N TYR A 339 0.45 61.55 12.84
CA TYR A 339 1.58 61.26 11.96
C TYR A 339 1.93 59.77 11.99
N GLU A 340 2.06 59.19 13.19
CA GLU A 340 2.34 57.76 13.37
C GLU A 340 1.28 56.87 12.73
N ILE A 341 -0.02 57.19 12.93
CA ILE A 341 -1.12 56.48 12.28
C ILE A 341 -1.01 56.56 10.75
N ARG A 342 -0.58 57.69 10.20
CA ARG A 342 -0.41 57.85 8.75
C ARG A 342 0.72 56.96 8.22
N VAL A 343 1.88 56.98 8.88
CA VAL A 343 3.03 56.16 8.51
C VAL A 343 2.69 54.68 8.61
N LEU A 344 2.02 54.25 9.69
CA LEU A 344 1.60 52.85 9.85
C LEU A 344 0.61 52.41 8.76
N LYS A 345 -0.31 53.29 8.34
CA LYS A 345 -1.22 52.99 7.22
C LYS A 345 -0.50 52.88 5.87
N GLU A 346 0.52 53.70 5.65
CA GLU A 346 1.33 53.66 4.44
C GLU A 346 2.15 52.37 4.37
N ASN A 347 2.84 52.03 5.45
CA ASN A 347 3.57 50.76 5.58
C ASN A 347 2.64 49.54 5.42
N LEU A 348 1.43 49.58 6.00
CA LEU A 348 0.46 48.49 5.84
C LEU A 348 0.07 48.32 4.36
N CYS A 349 -0.21 49.42 3.67
CA CYS A 349 -0.56 49.40 2.25
C CYS A 349 0.60 48.85 1.39
N GLU A 350 1.85 49.19 1.71
CA GLU A 350 3.02 48.62 1.06
C GLU A 350 3.13 47.11 1.31
N THR A 351 2.95 46.66 2.56
CA THR A 351 2.98 45.22 2.88
C THR A 351 1.86 44.44 2.20
N GLU A 352 0.66 45.00 2.08
CA GLU A 352 -0.46 44.37 1.36
C GLU A 352 -0.15 44.23 -0.13
N LYS A 353 0.48 45.24 -0.75
CA LYS A 353 0.93 45.16 -2.15
C LYS A 353 1.98 44.08 -2.35
N GLU A 354 2.98 44.00 -1.48
CA GLU A 354 4.00 42.95 -1.57
C GLU A 354 3.40 41.54 -1.42
N LEU A 355 2.44 41.36 -0.51
CA LEU A 355 1.76 40.08 -0.32
C LEU A 355 0.96 39.69 -1.57
N PHE A 356 0.24 40.65 -2.17
CA PHE A 356 -0.49 40.42 -3.41
C PHE A 356 0.44 40.04 -4.57
N GLU A 357 1.61 40.67 -4.69
CA GLU A 357 2.60 40.30 -5.71
C GLU A 357 3.18 38.90 -5.47
N ARG A 358 3.45 38.53 -4.21
CA ARG A 358 3.90 37.16 -3.85
C ARG A 358 2.83 36.13 -4.16
N GLU A 359 1.57 36.40 -3.83
CA GLU A 359 0.44 35.52 -4.12
C GLU A 359 0.26 35.32 -5.63
N LYS A 360 0.34 36.39 -6.41
CA LYS A 360 0.31 36.33 -7.88
C LYS A 360 1.45 35.49 -8.44
N LYS A 361 2.66 35.59 -7.88
CA LYS A 361 3.81 34.79 -8.29
C LYS A 361 3.63 33.30 -7.98
N ILE A 362 3.09 32.98 -6.81
CA ILE A 362 2.78 31.60 -6.42
C ILE A 362 1.72 31.01 -7.37
N LEU A 363 0.67 31.76 -7.68
CA LEU A 363 -0.36 31.33 -8.62
C LEU A 363 0.19 31.10 -10.04
N SER A 364 1.11 31.95 -10.51
CA SER A 364 1.75 31.74 -11.83
C SER A 364 2.65 30.49 -11.88
N MET A 365 3.25 30.09 -10.76
CA MET A 365 4.07 28.88 -10.68
C MET A 365 3.25 27.59 -10.51
N ALA A 366 1.95 27.70 -10.19
CA ALA A 366 1.06 26.55 -10.03
C ALA A 366 0.34 26.15 -11.33
N VAL A 367 0.53 26.91 -12.42
CA VAL A 367 -0.13 26.72 -13.73
C VAL A 367 0.87 26.22 -14.81
N GLU A 368 2.15 26.08 -14.47
CA GLU A 368 3.15 25.30 -15.23
C GLU A 368 3.28 23.89 -14.63
#